data_AF-A0A1V5H032-F1
#
_entry.id   AF-A0A1V5H032-F1
#
_cell.length_a   1.000
_cell.length_b   1.000
_cell.length_c   1.000
_cell.angle_alpha   90.00
_cell.angle_beta   90.00
_cell.angle_gamma   90.00
#
_symmetry.space_group_name_H-M   'P 1'
#
loop_
_entity.id
_entity.type
_entity.pdbx_description
1 polymer ?
#
loop_
_entity_poly.entity_id
_entity_poly.type
_entity_poly.pdbx_seq_one_letter_code
_entity_poly.pdbx_strand_id
1 'polypeptide(L)'
;MGKIFLCQYLPEKFSEMLTLLDRQDFRITYHALEERFFGIAHAEVGGRLLESWMFPRDIIDAVAWHHEPHRALSDPALAACVHLADILCTIRGMSPLGDRYFLPMDKKILPLMYDLKESFGTEGLIALMGQLDLEIDRQNALLSAFRW
;
A
#
# COMPACT_ATOMS: atom_id res chain seq x y z
N MET A 1 -2.25 -8.44 2.40
CA MET A 1 -3.26 -9.33 3.03
C MET A 1 -4.64 -9.19 2.40
N GLY A 2 -5.32 -8.03 2.47
CA GLY A 2 -6.70 -7.91 1.95
C GLY A 2 -6.87 -8.22 0.46
N LYS A 3 -5.89 -7.88 -0.39
CA LYS A 3 -5.92 -8.22 -1.82
C LYS A 3 -6.01 -9.74 -2.06
N ILE A 4 -5.25 -10.52 -1.28
CA ILE A 4 -5.25 -11.98 -1.36
C ILE A 4 -6.63 -12.52 -0.94
N PHE A 5 -7.20 -11.98 0.14
CA PHE A 5 -8.53 -12.37 0.59
C PHE A 5 -9.60 -12.09 -0.49
N LEU A 6 -9.62 -10.89 -1.07
CA LEU A 6 -10.55 -10.54 -2.14
C LEU A 6 -10.38 -11.46 -3.36
N CYS A 7 -9.14 -11.73 -3.76
CA CYS A 7 -8.82 -12.66 -4.85
C CYS A 7 -9.32 -14.09 -4.57
N GLN A 8 -9.15 -14.58 -3.34
CA GLN A 8 -9.50 -15.96 -2.98
C GLN A 8 -11.01 -16.17 -2.80
N TYR A 9 -11.71 -15.20 -2.21
CA TYR A 9 -13.12 -15.36 -1.84
C TYR A 9 -14.10 -14.72 -2.83
N LEU A 10 -13.64 -13.84 -3.72
CA LEU A 10 -14.43 -13.20 -4.77
C LEU A 10 -13.75 -13.29 -6.15
N PRO A 11 -13.30 -14.49 -6.59
CA PRO A 11 -12.40 -14.63 -7.74
C PRO A 11 -13.00 -14.13 -9.06
N GLU A 12 -14.29 -14.36 -9.32
CA GLU A 12 -14.94 -13.91 -10.56
C GLU A 12 -14.95 -12.38 -10.64
N LYS A 13 -15.37 -11.73 -9.56
CA LYS A 13 -15.46 -10.28 -9.46
C LYS A 13 -14.09 -9.60 -9.43
N PHE A 14 -13.09 -10.28 -8.86
CA PHE A 14 -11.69 -9.88 -8.94
C PHE A 14 -11.16 -9.95 -10.38
N SER A 15 -11.45 -11.02 -11.11
CA SER A 15 -11.10 -11.16 -12.53
C SER A 15 -11.77 -10.08 -13.41
N GLU A 16 -13.03 -9.76 -13.15
CA GLU A 16 -13.75 -8.66 -13.83
C GLU A 16 -13.08 -7.30 -13.58
N MET A 17 -12.70 -7.02 -12.32
CA MET A 17 -12.00 -5.80 -11.95
C MET A 17 -10.65 -5.68 -12.67
N LEU A 18 -9.86 -6.76 -12.71
CA LEU A 18 -8.57 -6.79 -13.43
C LEU A 18 -8.76 -6.60 -14.94
N THR A 19 -9.79 -7.22 -15.53
CA THR A 19 -10.10 -7.04 -16.96
C THR A 19 -10.47 -5.59 -17.26
N LEU A 20 -11.14 -4.88 -16.35
CA LEU A 20 -11.45 -3.47 -16.51
C LEU A 20 -10.18 -2.61 -16.46
N LEU A 21 -9.25 -2.91 -15.55
CA LEU A 21 -7.95 -2.24 -15.43
C LEU A 21 -7.11 -2.39 -16.71
N ASP A 22 -7.21 -3.52 -17.40
CA ASP A 22 -6.46 -3.75 -18.64
C ASP A 22 -6.97 -2.92 -19.82
N ARG A 23 -8.26 -2.56 -19.80
CA ARG A 23 -8.98 -2.00 -20.96
C ARG A 23 -9.10 -0.48 -20.96
N GLN A 24 -8.78 0.21 -19.87
CA GLN A 24 -9.05 1.64 -19.74
C GLN A 24 -7.89 2.43 -19.15
N ASP A 25 -7.74 3.67 -19.62
CA ASP A 25 -6.80 4.66 -19.12
C ASP A 25 -7.38 5.36 -17.88
N PHE A 26 -7.73 4.58 -16.85
CA PHE A 26 -8.32 5.12 -15.63
C PHE A 26 -7.26 5.78 -14.75
N ARG A 27 -7.43 7.08 -14.49
CA ARG A 27 -6.75 7.77 -13.38
C ARG A 27 -7.50 7.56 -12.07
N ILE A 28 -7.61 6.31 -11.61
CA ILE A 28 -8.23 5.97 -10.32
C ILE A 28 -7.25 5.18 -9.46
N THR A 29 -7.33 5.34 -8.14
CA THR A 29 -6.55 4.51 -7.23
C THR A 29 -7.13 3.09 -7.16
N TYR A 30 -6.26 2.09 -6.96
CA TYR A 30 -6.65 0.69 -6.79
C TYR A 30 -7.68 0.50 -5.68
N HIS A 31 -7.49 1.11 -4.51
CA HIS A 31 -8.45 1.00 -3.41
C HIS A 31 -9.83 1.60 -3.77
N ALA A 32 -9.88 2.70 -4.52
CA ALA A 32 -11.16 3.27 -4.95
C ALA A 32 -11.85 2.40 -6.02
N LEU A 33 -11.06 1.71 -6.86
CA LEU A 33 -11.60 0.72 -7.78
C LEU A 33 -12.19 -0.48 -7.03
N GLU A 34 -11.48 -0.99 -6.03
CA GLU A 34 -11.98 -2.08 -5.18
C GLU A 34 -13.27 -1.67 -4.45
N GLU A 35 -13.36 -0.45 -3.91
CA GLU A 35 -14.60 0.05 -3.32
C GLU A 35 -15.75 0.08 -4.32
N ARG A 36 -15.49 0.53 -5.56
CA ARG A 36 -16.52 0.55 -6.60
C ARG A 36 -17.00 -0.85 -6.98
N PHE A 37 -16.10 -1.83 -7.01
CA PHE A 37 -16.44 -3.21 -7.37
C PHE A 37 -17.03 -3.95 -6.18
N PHE A 38 -16.27 -4.09 -5.10
CA PHE A 38 -16.61 -4.94 -3.95
C PHE A 38 -17.42 -4.24 -2.87
N GLY A 39 -17.49 -2.91 -2.88
CA GLY A 39 -18.06 -2.12 -1.77
C GLY A 39 -17.10 -1.98 -0.58
N ILE A 40 -15.86 -2.45 -0.70
CA ILE A 40 -14.83 -2.44 0.34
C ILE A 40 -13.43 -2.48 -0.28
N ALA A 41 -12.47 -1.76 0.29
CA ALA A 41 -11.07 -1.76 -0.14
C ALA A 41 -10.24 -2.85 0.57
N HIS A 42 -9.13 -3.27 -0.05
CA HIS A 42 -8.20 -4.23 0.55
C HIS A 42 -7.62 -3.77 1.89
N ALA A 43 -7.47 -2.46 2.10
CA ALA A 43 -6.96 -1.94 3.36
C ALA A 43 -7.91 -2.27 4.51
N GLU A 44 -9.21 -2.02 4.32
CA GLU A 44 -10.23 -2.33 5.31
C GLU A 44 -10.37 -3.85 5.54
N VAL A 45 -10.37 -4.65 4.47
CA VAL A 45 -10.36 -6.11 4.58
C VAL A 45 -9.14 -6.59 5.38
N GLY A 46 -7.96 -6.03 5.09
CA GLY A 46 -6.73 -6.32 5.81
C GLY A 46 -6.84 -6.00 7.30
N GLY A 47 -7.34 -4.81 7.65
CA GLY A 47 -7.55 -4.40 9.03
C GLY A 47 -8.49 -5.34 9.79
N ARG A 48 -9.65 -5.65 9.20
CA ARG A 48 -10.64 -6.58 9.79
C ARG A 48 -10.07 -7.99 10.00
N LEU A 49 -9.25 -8.48 9.07
CA LEU A 49 -8.58 -9.77 9.22
C LEU A 49 -7.59 -9.75 10.40
N LEU A 50 -6.73 -8.73 10.47
CA LEU A 50 -5.77 -8.60 11.57
C LEU A 50 -6.45 -8.43 12.93
N GLU A 51 -7.59 -7.71 12.98
CA GLU A 51 -8.44 -7.63 14.17
C GLU A 51 -8.97 -9.00 14.59
N SER A 52 -9.48 -9.79 13.65
CA SER A 52 -9.95 -11.16 13.93
C SER A 52 -8.84 -12.09 14.43
N TRP A 53 -7.59 -11.82 14.03
CA TRP A 53 -6.40 -12.55 14.48
C TRP A 53 -5.77 -11.97 15.74
N MET A 54 -6.42 -10.97 16.37
CA MET A 54 -6.00 -10.35 17.63
C MET A 54 -4.60 -9.69 17.54
N PHE A 55 -4.25 -9.08 16.41
CA PHE A 55 -3.04 -8.29 16.30
C PHE A 55 -3.12 -7.01 17.16
N PRO A 56 -1.96 -6.45 17.53
CA PRO A 56 -1.88 -5.13 18.17
C PRO A 56 -2.59 -4.03 17.35
N ARG A 57 -3.16 -3.05 18.06
CA ARG A 57 -4.04 -2.04 17.45
C ARG A 57 -3.32 -1.08 16.51
N ASP A 58 -2.08 -0.73 16.83
CA ASP A 58 -1.16 0.03 15.97
C ASP A 58 -0.93 -0.66 14.62
N ILE A 59 -0.73 -1.97 14.59
CA ILE A 59 -0.59 -2.75 13.36
C ILE A 59 -1.91 -2.80 12.57
N ILE A 60 -3.03 -3.00 13.26
CA ILE A 60 -4.37 -2.98 12.63
C ILE A 60 -4.62 -1.63 11.97
N ASP A 61 -4.41 -0.52 12.69
CA ASP A 61 -4.64 0.83 12.19
C ASP A 61 -3.69 1.15 11.02
N ALA A 62 -2.41 0.78 11.11
CA ALA A 62 -1.44 1.00 10.03
C ALA A 62 -1.86 0.28 8.74
N VAL A 63 -2.40 -0.94 8.84
CA VAL A 63 -2.91 -1.67 7.67
C VAL A 63 -4.25 -1.13 7.18
N ALA A 64 -5.18 -0.78 8.07
CA ALA A 64 -6.49 -0.27 7.69
C ALA A 64 -6.41 1.10 7.01
N TRP A 65 -5.47 1.94 7.45
CA TRP A 65 -5.39 3.36 7.07
C TRP A 65 -4.16 3.72 6.23
N HIS A 66 -3.38 2.76 5.70
CA HIS A 66 -2.19 3.12 4.90
C HIS A 66 -2.46 3.97 3.65
N HIS A 67 -3.69 4.02 3.12
CA HIS A 67 -4.05 4.97 2.04
C HIS A 67 -4.48 6.35 2.55
N GLU A 68 -4.84 6.45 3.83
CA GLU A 68 -5.28 7.67 4.52
C GLU A 68 -4.66 7.73 5.93
N PRO A 69 -3.33 7.76 6.05
CA PRO A 69 -2.62 7.55 7.32
C PRO A 69 -3.00 8.54 8.42
N HIS A 70 -3.49 9.73 8.07
CA HIS A 70 -4.03 10.72 9.01
C HIS A 70 -5.25 10.25 9.80
N ARG A 71 -5.89 9.14 9.40
CA ARG A 71 -7.03 8.52 10.10
C ARG A 71 -6.60 7.48 11.15
N ALA A 72 -5.34 7.05 11.15
CA ALA A 72 -4.82 6.15 12.17
C ALA A 72 -4.78 6.86 13.53
N LEU A 73 -5.26 6.22 14.58
CA LEU A 73 -5.37 6.82 15.92
C LEU A 73 -4.33 6.27 16.89
N SER A 74 -3.94 4.99 16.74
CA SER A 74 -3.11 4.30 17.73
C SER A 74 -1.63 4.61 17.57
N ASP A 75 -1.14 4.57 16.33
CA ASP A 75 0.21 5.02 15.97
C ASP A 75 0.19 5.65 14.56
N PRO A 76 -0.04 6.97 14.47
CA PRO A 76 -0.04 7.69 13.20
C PRO A 76 1.33 7.64 12.49
N ALA A 77 2.43 7.55 13.24
CA ALA A 77 3.77 7.52 12.68
C ALA A 77 4.01 6.21 11.93
N LEU A 78 3.60 5.09 12.53
CA LEU A 78 3.65 3.79 11.88
C LEU A 78 2.81 3.75 10.61
N ALA A 79 1.57 4.26 10.64
CA ALA A 79 0.72 4.32 9.46
C ALA A 79 1.34 5.17 8.33
N ALA A 80 1.96 6.30 8.69
CA ALA A 80 2.67 7.15 7.72
C ALA A 80 3.92 6.47 7.14
N CYS A 81 4.67 5.70 7.93
CA CYS A 81 5.79 4.88 7.44
C CYS A 81 5.31 3.83 6.43
N VAL A 82 4.20 3.13 6.71
CA VAL A 82 3.61 2.15 5.78
C VAL A 82 3.12 2.82 4.49
N HIS A 83 2.44 3.97 4.60
CA HIS A 83 2.00 4.76 3.45
C HIS A 83 3.17 5.16 2.55
N LEU A 84 4.25 5.68 3.14
CA LEU A 84 5.43 6.08 2.39
C LEU A 84 6.11 4.88 1.73
N ALA A 85 6.24 3.76 2.45
CA ALA A 85 6.81 2.54 1.90
C ALA A 85 6.02 2.04 0.67
N ASP A 86 4.68 2.06 0.73
CA ASP A 86 3.81 1.66 -0.39
C ASP A 86 4.01 2.56 -1.62
N ILE A 87 4.14 3.87 -1.41
CA ILE A 87 4.45 4.83 -2.47
C ILE A 87 5.82 4.55 -3.10
N LEU A 88 6.87 4.37 -2.28
CA LEU A 88 8.23 4.12 -2.78
C LEU A 88 8.31 2.81 -3.57
N CYS A 89 7.66 1.75 -3.08
CA CYS A 89 7.54 0.48 -3.80
C CYS A 89 6.79 0.66 -5.12
N THR A 90 5.69 1.41 -5.13
CA THR A 90 4.92 1.69 -6.35
C THR A 90 5.74 2.49 -7.38
N ILE A 91 6.52 3.48 -6.95
CA ILE A 91 7.45 4.24 -7.83
C ILE A 91 8.49 3.31 -8.47
N ARG A 92 8.90 2.25 -7.77
CA ARG A 92 9.81 1.21 -8.30
C ARG A 92 9.10 0.13 -9.13
N GLY A 93 7.83 0.32 -9.48
CA GLY A 93 7.05 -0.63 -10.27
C GLY A 93 6.65 -1.88 -9.48
N MET A 94 6.85 -1.92 -8.16
CA MET A 94 6.41 -3.01 -7.29
C MET A 94 4.96 -2.79 -6.86
N SER A 95 4.08 -2.76 -7.87
CA SER A 95 2.64 -2.65 -7.69
C SER A 95 1.96 -3.79 -8.45
N PRO A 96 0.86 -4.36 -7.93
CA PRO A 96 0.07 -5.36 -8.64
C PRO A 96 -0.42 -4.92 -10.03
N LEU A 97 -0.41 -3.61 -10.31
CA LEU A 97 -0.90 -3.02 -11.56
C LEU A 97 0.19 -2.38 -12.43
N GLY A 98 1.46 -2.50 -12.04
CA GLY A 98 2.58 -1.83 -12.71
C GLY A 98 2.39 -0.31 -12.81
N ASP A 99 2.77 0.26 -13.96
CA ASP A 99 2.78 1.71 -14.22
C ASP A 99 1.40 2.37 -14.34
N ARG A 100 0.32 1.58 -14.34
CA ARG A 100 -1.06 2.06 -14.53
C ARG A 100 -1.68 2.61 -13.24
N TYR A 101 -0.93 2.56 -12.15
CA TYR A 101 -1.40 2.92 -10.82
C TYR A 101 -0.63 4.12 -10.28
N PHE A 102 -1.37 5.08 -9.74
CA PHE A 102 -0.81 6.16 -8.97
C PHE A 102 -1.33 6.09 -7.54
N LEU A 103 -0.41 6.13 -6.58
CA LEU A 103 -0.69 6.38 -5.18
C LEU A 103 -0.48 7.87 -4.88
N PRO A 104 -1.53 8.62 -4.54
CA PRO A 104 -1.35 9.97 -4.06
C PRO A 104 -0.68 9.94 -2.68
N MET A 105 0.36 10.75 -2.51
CA MET A 105 0.91 11.03 -1.20
C MET A 105 -0.08 11.87 -0.40
N ASP A 106 -0.44 11.39 0.79
CA ASP A 106 -1.21 12.16 1.75
C ASP A 106 -0.31 13.23 2.40
N LYS A 107 -0.41 14.47 1.91
CA LYS A 107 0.41 15.59 2.40
C LYS A 107 0.20 15.89 3.89
N LYS A 108 -0.88 15.40 4.50
CA LYS A 108 -1.14 15.58 5.94
C LYS A 108 -0.13 14.84 6.83
N ILE A 109 0.64 13.89 6.28
CA ILE A 109 1.70 13.23 7.05
C ILE A 109 2.98 14.06 7.17
N LEU A 110 3.15 15.10 6.35
CA LEU A 110 4.42 15.82 6.29
C LEU A 110 4.85 16.40 7.66
N PRO A 111 3.98 17.08 8.44
CA PRO A 111 4.38 17.57 9.77
C PRO A 111 4.87 16.44 10.67
N LEU A 112 4.16 15.31 10.67
CA LEU A 112 4.53 14.13 11.46
C LEU A 112 5.90 13.56 11.05
N MET A 113 6.21 13.54 9.75
CA MET A 113 7.51 13.07 9.26
C MET A 113 8.65 14.00 9.65
N TYR A 114 8.41 15.32 9.65
CA TYR A 114 9.38 16.29 10.16
C TYR A 114 9.67 16.08 11.64
N ASP A 115 8.65 15.79 12.46
CA ASP A 115 8.84 15.53 13.89
C ASP A 115 9.65 14.25 14.15
N LEU A 116 9.49 13.21 13.32
CA LEU A 116 10.28 11.97 13.44
C LEU A 116 11.72 12.14 12.98
N LYS A 117 11.95 12.98 11.97
CA LYS A 117 13.28 13.28 11.43
C LYS A 117 13.26 14.70 10.87
N GLU A 118 13.87 15.63 11.59
CA GLU A 118 13.86 17.07 11.27
C GLU A 118 14.30 17.39 9.82
N SER A 119 15.15 16.55 9.24
CA SER A 119 15.65 16.68 7.86
C SER A 119 14.87 15.86 6.83
N PHE A 120 13.70 15.32 7.18
CA PHE A 120 12.92 14.51 6.25
C PHE A 120 12.30 15.38 5.16
N GLY A 121 12.98 15.41 4.02
CA GLY A 121 12.52 16.05 2.78
C GLY A 121 12.97 15.24 1.57
N THR A 122 13.22 15.92 0.46
CA THR A 122 13.62 15.28 -0.81
C THR A 122 14.86 14.40 -0.67
N GLU A 123 15.89 14.84 0.07
CA GLU A 123 17.10 14.04 0.29
C GLU A 123 16.82 12.76 1.09
N GLY A 124 15.91 12.84 2.06
CA GLY A 124 15.45 11.68 2.83
C GLY A 124 14.76 10.65 1.94
N LEU A 125 13.91 11.10 1.03
CA LEU A 125 13.26 10.23 0.04
C LEU A 125 14.27 9.57 -0.90
N ILE A 126 15.24 10.34 -1.41
CA ILE A 126 16.31 9.81 -2.29
C ILE A 126 17.13 8.73 -1.55
N ALA A 127 17.49 8.99 -0.28
CA ALA A 127 18.21 8.02 0.53
C ALA A 127 17.41 6.73 0.75
N LEU A 128 16.12 6.84 1.07
CA LEU A 128 15.23 5.68 1.22
C LEU A 128 15.05 4.91 -0.09
N MET A 129 14.94 5.59 -1.23
CA MET A 129 14.87 4.95 -2.54
C MET A 129 16.15 4.15 -2.83
N GLY A 130 17.33 4.71 -2.53
CA GLY A 130 18.60 3.98 -2.69
C GLY A 130 18.69 2.76 -1.77
N GLN A 131 18.22 2.86 -0.53
CA GLN A 131 18.14 1.71 0.38
C GLN A 131 17.16 0.64 -0.10
N LEU A 132 16.01 1.05 -0.64
CA LEU A 132 15.03 0.16 -1.23
C LEU A 132 15.62 -0.60 -2.41
N ASP A 133 16.37 0.06 -3.30
CA ASP A 133 17.02 -0.61 -4.44
C ASP A 133 17.99 -1.71 -3.98
N LEU A 134 18.83 -1.40 -3.00
CA LEU A 134 19.75 -2.39 -2.41
C LEU A 134 19.00 -3.56 -1.78
N GLU A 135 17.86 -3.31 -1.13
CA GLU A 135 17.03 -4.35 -0.54
C GLU A 135 16.35 -5.22 -1.59
N ILE A 136 15.82 -4.63 -2.67
CA ILE A 136 15.28 -5.37 -3.82
C ILE A 136 16.36 -6.30 -4.38
N ASP A 137 17.58 -5.78 -4.58
CA ASP A 137 18.70 -6.57 -5.08
C ASP A 137 19.05 -7.74 -4.16
N ARG A 138 19.05 -7.50 -2.85
CA ARG A 138 19.27 -8.53 -1.83
C ARG A 138 18.19 -9.61 -1.86
N GLN A 139 16.94 -9.22 -2.07
CA GLN A 139 15.79 -10.13 -2.08
C GLN A 139 15.50 -10.73 -3.45
N ASN A 140 16.27 -10.40 -4.50
CA ASN A 140 16.01 -10.88 -5.87
C ASN A 140 15.91 -12.42 -5.95
N ALA A 141 16.72 -13.16 -5.20
CA ALA A 141 16.64 -14.61 -5.15
C ALA A 141 15.27 -15.10 -4.61
N LEU A 142 14.76 -14.47 -3.55
CA LEU A 142 13.44 -14.76 -3.00
C LEU A 142 12.33 -14.36 -3.99
N LEU A 143 12.43 -13.17 -4.58
CA LEU A 143 11.44 -12.68 -5.56
C LEU A 143 11.38 -13.57 -6.81
N SER A 144 12.53 -14.08 -7.28
CA SER A 144 12.57 -15.02 -8.41
C SER A 144 11.90 -16.36 -8.10
N ALA A 145 11.85 -16.77 -6.84
CA ALA A 145 11.20 -18.03 -6.44
C ALA A 145 9.65 -17.96 -6.53
N PHE A 146 9.08 -16.76 -6.65
CA PHE A 146 7.62 -16.54 -6.72
C PHE A 146 7.14 -15.96 -8.06
N ARG A 147 8.02 -15.85 -9.08
CA ARG A 147 7.62 -15.56 -10.46
C ARG A 147 7.17 -16.86 -11.12
N TRP A 148 5.86 -17.05 -11.25
CA TRP A 148 5.23 -18.16 -11.98
C TRP A 148 4.97 -17.75 -13.43
#